data_AF-W1YQA7-F1
#
_entry.id   AF-W1YQA7-F1
#
_cell.length_a   1.000
_cell.length_b   1.000
_cell.length_c   1.000
_cell.angle_alpha   90.00
_cell.angle_beta   90.00
_cell.angle_gamma   90.00
#
_symmetry.space_group_name_H-M   'P 1'
#
loop_
_entity.id
_entity.type
_entity.pdbx_description
1 polymer ?
#
loop_
_entity_poly.entity_id
_entity_poly.type
_entity_poly.pdbx_seq_one_letter_code
_entity_poly.pdbx_strand_id
1 'polypeptide(L)' 'MMTEQEVKQLLIDTQAILEGHFLLTSGLHSPMYVEKFNV' A
#
# COMPACT_ATOMS: atom_id res chain seq x y z
N MET A 1 -8.87 14.96 -13.41
CA MET A 1 -7.74 14.19 -12.86
C MET A 1 -8.11 13.77 -11.46
N MET A 2 -7.72 12.57 -11.03
CA MET A 2 -7.90 12.17 -9.63
C MET A 2 -6.94 12.97 -8.74
N THR A 3 -7.40 13.31 -7.54
CA THR A 3 -6.63 13.93 -6.47
C THR A 3 -5.83 12.90 -5.69
N GLU A 4 -4.81 13.33 -4.96
CA GLU A 4 -4.01 12.45 -4.09
C GLU A 4 -4.88 11.72 -3.05
N GLN A 5 -5.91 12.39 -2.53
CA GLN A 5 -6.86 11.81 -1.58
C GLN A 5 -7.70 10.70 -2.21
N GLU A 6 -8.20 10.91 -3.43
CA GLU A 6 -8.97 9.89 -4.16
C GLU A 6 -8.12 8.67 -4.51
N VAL A 7 -6.85 8.87 -4.89
CA VAL A 7 -5.91 7.75 -5.14
C VAL A 7 -5.63 6.98 -3.86
N LYS A 8 -5.39 7.67 -2.74
CA LYS A 8 -5.18 7.02 -1.45
C LYS A 8 -6.40 6.20 -1.03
N GLN A 9 -7.61 6.76 -1.16
CA GLN A 9 -8.83 6.06 -0.80
C GLN A 9 -9.03 4.80 -1.66
N LEU A 10 -8.79 4.90 -2.97
CA LEU A 10 -8.86 3.74 -3.87
C LEU A 10 -7.91 2.61 -3.45
N LEU A 11 -6.67 2.94 -3.05
CA LEU A 11 -5.69 1.94 -2.61
C LEU A 11 -6.07 1.27 -1.28
N ILE A 12 -6.76 1.99 -0.39
CA ILE A 12 -7.32 1.43 0.85
C ILE A 12 -8.50 0.51 0.52
N ASP A 13 -9.45 0.99 -0.29
CA ASP A 13 -10.68 0.27 -0.63
C ASP A 13 -10.39 -1.05 -1.37
N THR A 14 -9.33 -1.05 -2.19
CA THR A 14 -8.87 -2.24 -2.93
C THR A 14 -7.98 -3.17 -2.09
N GLN A 15 -7.77 -2.88 -0.81
CA GLN A 15 -6.86 -3.62 0.08
C GLN A 15 -5.44 -3.75 -0.50
N ALA A 16 -5.03 -2.81 -1.35
CA ALA A 16 -3.68 -2.78 -1.91
C ALA A 16 -2.66 -2.31 -0.87
N ILE A 17 -3.11 -1.67 0.21
CA ILE A 17 -2.29 -1.28 1.35
C ILE A 17 -2.48 -2.28 2.49
N LEU A 18 -1.37 -2.90 2.90
CA LEU A 18 -1.30 -3.77 4.06
C LEU A 18 -0.56 -3.05 5.20
N GLU A 19 -1.13 -3.12 6.40
CA GLU A 19 -0.50 -2.60 7.63
C GLU A 19 0.05 -3.76 8.46
N GLY A 20 1.28 -3.62 8.95
CA GLY A 20 1.98 -4.68 9.67
C GLY A 20 3.49 -4.49 9.69
N HIS A 21 4.24 -5.48 10.19
CA HIS A 21 5.70 -5.41 10.22
C HIS A 21 6.30 -6.12 9.02
N PHE A 22 6.66 -5.37 7.98
CA PHE A 22 7.21 -5.93 6.74
C PHE A 22 8.73 -5.72 6.67
N LEU A 23 9.45 -6.76 6.27
CA LEU A 23 10.84 -6.66 5.83
C LEU A 23 10.83 -6.48 4.31
N LEU A 24 11.26 -5.31 3.85
CA LEU A 24 11.32 -4.99 2.42
C LEU A 24 12.52 -5.66 1.76
N THR A 25 12.52 -5.73 0.43
CA THR A 25 13.65 -6.25 -0.36
C THR A 25 14.92 -5.43 -0.20
N SER A 26 14.82 -4.19 0.29
CA SER A 26 15.95 -3.36 0.71
C SER A 26 16.57 -3.77 2.04
N GLY A 27 15.96 -4.70 2.78
CA GLY A 27 16.36 -5.07 4.15
C GLY A 27 15.84 -4.10 5.23
N LEU A 28 15.06 -3.08 4.86
CA LEU A 28 14.45 -2.16 5.80
C LEU A 28 13.11 -2.68 6.32
N HIS A 29 12.81 -2.31 7.57
CA HIS A 29 11.49 -2.54 8.15
C HIS A 29 10.54 -1.40 7.78
N SER A 30 9.32 -1.76 7.39
CA SER A 30 8.24 -0.82 7.11
C SER A 30 6.96 -1.25 7.83
N PRO A 31 6.21 -0.30 8.43
CA PRO A 31 4.89 -0.56 9.01
C PRO A 31 3.80 -0.77 7.94
N MET A 32 4.14 -0.58 6.66
CA MET A 32 3.22 -0.60 5.53
C MET A 32 3.85 -1.30 4.33
N TYR A 33 3.05 -2.09 3.62
CA TYR A 33 3.40 -2.71 2.35
C TYR A 33 2.31 -2.43 1.32
N VAL A 34 2.71 -2.12 0.09
CA VAL A 34 1.77 -1.90 -1.02
C VAL A 34 1.90 -3.06 -1.99
N GLU A 35 0.88 -3.89 -2.05
CA GLU A 35 0.84 -5.06 -2.94
C GLU A 35 0.30 -4.65 -4.32
N LYS A 36 1.07 -4.96 -5.36
CA LYS A 36 0.82 -4.46 -6.73
C LYS A 36 -0.39 -5.11 -7.40
N PHE A 37 -0.88 -6.23 -6.88
CA PHE A 37 -1.93 -7.03 -7.48
C PHE A 37 -2.90 -7.58 -6.42
N ASN A 38 -4.00 -6.87 -6.17
CA ASN A 38 -5.27 -7.51 -5.85
C ASN A 38 -6.10 -7.45 -7.14
N VAL A 39 -5.98 -8.48 -7.98
CA VAL A 39 -6.86 -8.69 -9.15
C VAL A 39 -7.59 -10.01 -8.96
#